data_AF-A0AAN0JZE0-F1
#
_entry.id   AF-A0AAN0JZE0-F1
#
_cell.length_a   1.000
_cell.length_b   1.000
_cell.length_c   1.000
_cell.angle_alpha   90.00
_cell.angle_beta   90.00
_cell.angle_gamma   90.00
#
_symmetry.space_group_name_H-M   'P 1'
#
loop_
_entity.id
_entity.type
_entity.pdbx_description
1 polymer ?
#
loop_
_entity_poly.entity_id
_entity_poly.type
_entity_poly.pdbx_seq_one_letter_code
_entity_poly.pdbx_strand_id
1 'polypeptide(L)'
;MVLCRDIPQGATLCLAVYAVYKKKKKEEKVPLAWVNQPLFDYRCQFCNGVSKTLPCWPVSPEEPLEDLLNPIGTVVTNPNAADASSISVQFNEYSQQPIIYPSMEKVLELASKEMTNVSYNV
;
A
#
# COMPACT_ATOMS: atom_id res chain seq x y z
N MET A 1 14.97 -0.88 5.31
CA MET A 1 14.13 0.34 5.45
C MET A 1 13.92 0.86 4.04
N VAL A 2 12.68 0.98 3.56
CA VAL A 2 12.39 1.49 2.21
C VAL A 2 12.42 3.02 2.28
N LEU A 3 13.22 3.68 1.43
CA LEU A 3 13.24 5.14 1.37
C LEU A 3 12.02 5.63 0.59
N CYS A 4 11.49 6.80 0.95
CA CYS A 4 10.37 7.41 0.22
C CYS A 4 10.66 7.58 -1.29
N ARG A 5 11.92 7.84 -1.66
CA ARG A 5 12.38 7.97 -3.05
C ARG A 5 12.31 6.66 -3.86
N ASP A 6 12.31 5.51 -3.19
CA ASP A 6 12.32 4.18 -3.81
C ASP A 6 10.91 3.62 -3.98
N ILE A 7 9.88 4.35 -3.55
CA ILE A 7 8.48 3.92 -3.66
C ILE A 7 8.02 4.12 -5.12
N PRO A 8 7.68 3.04 -5.85
CA PRO A 8 7.18 3.18 -7.21
C PRO A 8 5.80 3.82 -7.24
N GLN A 9 5.44 4.44 -8.36
CA GLN A 9 4.13 5.11 -8.54
C GLN A 9 2.94 4.19 -8.26
N GLY A 10 3.05 2.91 -8.63
CA GLY A 10 2.01 1.89 -8.43
C GLY A 10 2.00 1.24 -7.04
N ALA A 11 2.75 1.78 -6.06
CA ALA A 11 2.84 1.16 -4.75
C ALA A 11 1.50 1.18 -3.99
N THR A 12 1.18 0.04 -3.39
CA THR A 12 -0.03 -0.17 -2.58
C THR A 12 0.33 -0.65 -1.18
N LEU A 13 -0.37 -0.13 -0.18
CA LEU A 13 -0.39 -0.66 1.17
C LEU A 13 -1.44 -1.78 1.25
N CYS A 14 -1.01 -3.03 1.43
CA CYS A 14 -1.89 -4.18 1.60
C CYS A 14 -1.97 -4.58 3.07
N LEU A 15 -3.19 -4.62 3.61
CA LEU A 15 -3.45 -4.97 5.01
C LEU A 15 -4.50 -6.06 5.08
N ALA A 16 -4.39 -6.93 6.08
CA ALA A 16 -5.40 -7.92 6.41
C ALA A 16 -5.52 -8.08 7.93
N VAL A 17 -6.74 -8.31 8.40
CA VAL A 17 -7.09 -8.53 9.80
C VAL A 17 -7.32 -10.01 10.00
N TYR A 18 -6.66 -10.56 11.02
CA TYR A 18 -6.81 -11.96 11.41
C TYR A 18 -7.29 -12.08 12.85
N ALA A 19 -8.25 -12.98 13.09
CA ALA A 19 -8.48 -13.52 14.40
C ALA A 19 -7.45 -14.61 14.69
N VAL A 20 -6.88 -14.58 15.89
CA VAL A 20 -5.89 -15.57 16.33
C VAL A 20 -6.46 -16.36 17.50
N TYR A 21 -6.65 -17.65 17.31
CA TYR A 21 -7.16 -18.57 18.32
C TYR A 21 -6.05 -19.50 18.80
N LYS A 22 -5.93 -19.66 20.12
CA LYS A 22 -5.01 -20.63 20.71
C LYS A 22 -5.79 -21.84 21.18
N LYS A 23 -5.59 -22.98 20.50
CA LYS A 23 -6.18 -24.26 20.89
C LYS A 23 -5.05 -25.21 21.29
N LYS A 24 -4.93 -25.46 22.61
CA LYS A 24 -3.81 -26.21 23.21
C LYS A 24 -2.46 -25.55 22.89
N LYS A 25 -1.53 -26.27 22.24
CA LYS A 25 -0.19 -25.80 21.82
C LYS A 25 -0.14 -25.29 20.36
N LYS A 26 -1.27 -25.22 19.65
CA LYS A 26 -1.34 -24.75 18.26
C LYS A 26 -2.09 -23.42 18.18
N GLU A 27 -1.52 -22.49 17.44
CA GLU A 27 -2.15 -21.22 17.06
C GLU A 27 -2.82 -21.38 15.70
N GLU A 28 -4.05 -20.92 15.59
CA GLU A 28 -4.86 -20.91 14.37
C GLU A 28 -5.20 -19.47 14.01
N LYS A 29 -4.99 -19.10 12.75
CA LYS A 29 -5.24 -17.75 12.23
C LYS A 29 -6.38 -17.81 11.24
N VAL A 30 -7.42 -17.02 11.48
CA VAL A 30 -8.60 -16.92 10.62
C VAL A 30 -8.65 -15.53 10.00
N PRO A 31 -8.56 -15.41 8.66
CA PRO A 31 -8.67 -14.11 7.99
C PRO A 31 -10.09 -13.57 8.12
N LEU A 32 -10.22 -12.29 8.47
CA LEU A 32 -11.53 -11.63 8.68
C LEU A 32 -11.83 -10.61 7.59
N ALA A 33 -10.88 -9.75 7.29
CA ALA A 33 -11.04 -8.66 6.34
C ALA A 33 -9.70 -8.24 5.76
N TRP A 34 -9.71 -7.60 4.60
CA TRP A 34 -8.52 -7.08 3.93
C TRP A 34 -8.80 -5.73 3.25
N VAL A 35 -7.74 -4.95 3.00
CA VAL A 35 -7.84 -3.69 2.26
C VAL A 35 -6.52 -3.37 1.56
N ASN A 36 -6.62 -2.83 0.35
CA ASN A 36 -5.48 -2.33 -0.42
C ASN A 36 -5.65 -0.83 -0.64
N GLN A 37 -4.67 -0.04 -0.20
CA GLN A 37 -4.68 1.42 -0.31
C GLN A 37 -3.52 1.88 -1.21
N PRO A 38 -3.79 2.48 -2.39
CA PRO A 38 -2.77 3.14 -3.19
C PRO A 38 -2.08 4.23 -2.38
N LEU A 39 -0.76 4.28 -2.45
CA LEU A 39 0.04 5.31 -1.78
C LEU A 39 0.05 6.62 -2.57
N PHE A 40 -0.16 6.55 -3.88
CA PHE A 40 -0.36 7.69 -4.77
C PHE A 40 -1.81 7.77 -5.25
N ASP A 41 -2.34 8.99 -5.35
CA ASP A 41 -3.64 9.23 -5.97
C ASP A 41 -3.54 9.32 -7.51
N TYR A 42 -4.68 9.54 -8.17
CA TYR A 42 -4.75 9.65 -9.64
C TYR A 42 -3.99 10.86 -10.21
N ARG A 43 -3.62 11.84 -9.37
CA ARG A 43 -2.78 12.99 -9.73
C ARG A 43 -1.31 12.74 -9.40
N CYS A 44 -0.96 11.50 -9.08
CA CYS A 44 0.37 11.08 -8.68
C CYS A 44 0.85 11.75 -7.38
N GLN A 45 -0.06 12.16 -6.49
CA GLN A 45 0.29 12.74 -5.20
C GLN A 45 0.35 11.66 -4.12
N PHE A 46 1.46 11.62 -3.38
CA PHE A 46 1.67 10.70 -2.27
C PHE A 46 0.77 11.05 -1.09
N CYS A 47 0.36 10.05 -0.31
CA CYS A 47 -0.39 10.18 0.93
C CYS A 47 0.44 10.78 2.09
N ASN A 48 1.05 11.94 1.88
CA ASN A 48 1.90 12.64 2.85
C ASN A 48 1.08 13.31 3.96
N GLY A 49 1.30 12.92 5.22
CA GLY A 49 0.62 13.53 6.39
C GLY A 49 -0.89 13.27 6.48
N VAL A 50 -1.45 12.42 5.61
CA VAL A 50 -2.90 12.20 5.52
C VAL A 50 -3.36 11.16 6.55
N SER A 51 -4.50 11.40 7.20
CA SER A 51 -5.24 10.38 7.95
C SER A 51 -6.29 9.75 7.03
N LYS A 52 -6.37 8.41 7.02
CA LYS A 52 -7.41 7.69 6.25
C LYS A 52 -8.11 6.66 7.11
N THR A 53 -9.43 6.59 6.97
CA THR A 53 -10.24 5.45 7.41
C THR A 53 -10.48 4.57 6.20
N LEU A 54 -10.11 3.28 6.30
CA LEU A 54 -10.12 2.32 5.20
C LEU A 54 -11.19 1.25 5.46
N PRO A 55 -12.40 1.38 4.86
CA PRO A 55 -13.40 0.31 4.86
C PRO A 55 -12.85 -0.94 4.20
N CYS A 56 -12.79 -2.03 4.96
CA CYS A 56 -12.19 -3.29 4.51
C CYS A 56 -13.21 -4.16 3.78
N TRP A 57 -12.71 -4.98 2.86
CA TRP A 57 -13.48 -6.05 2.23
C TRP A 57 -13.50 -7.28 3.15
N PRO A 58 -14.64 -7.95 3.33
CA PRO A 58 -14.70 -9.18 4.11
C PRO A 58 -13.96 -10.31 3.39
N VAL A 59 -13.45 -11.28 4.15
CA VAL A 59 -12.93 -12.53 3.59
C VAL A 59 -14.07 -13.55 3.55
N SER A 60 -14.39 -14.04 2.36
CA SER A 60 -15.42 -15.08 2.20
C SER A 60 -14.88 -16.44 2.66
N PRO A 61 -15.65 -17.26 3.38
CA PRO A 61 -15.26 -18.65 3.66
C PRO A 61 -15.11 -19.52 2.40
N GLU A 62 -15.83 -19.17 1.33
CA GLU A 62 -15.79 -19.88 0.03
C GLU A 62 -14.58 -19.49 -0.81
N GLU A 63 -14.07 -18.27 -0.60
CA GLU A 63 -12.90 -17.71 -1.27
C GLU A 63 -11.92 -17.20 -0.20
N PRO A 64 -11.28 -18.12 0.56
CA PRO A 64 -10.31 -17.74 1.56
C PRO A 64 -9.08 -17.11 0.88
N LEU A 65 -8.34 -16.31 1.65
CA LEU A 65 -7.06 -15.80 1.16
C LEU A 65 -6.08 -16.95 0.96
N GLU A 66 -5.47 -17.02 -0.24
CA GLU A 66 -4.42 -18.01 -0.54
C GLU A 66 -3.18 -17.80 0.34
N ASP A 67 -2.92 -16.55 0.71
CA ASP A 67 -1.77 -16.10 1.51
C ASP A 67 -2.21 -15.19 2.67
N LEU A 68 -1.24 -14.70 3.47
CA LEU A 68 -1.50 -13.79 4.59
C LEU A 68 -2.16 -12.46 4.17
N LEU A 69 -2.00 -12.03 2.92
CA LEU A 69 -2.51 -10.77 2.40
C LEU A 69 -3.26 -11.02 1.08
N ASN A 70 -3.99 -10.02 0.59
CA ASN A 70 -4.61 -10.07 -0.74
C ASN A 70 -4.03 -9.02 -1.70
N PRO A 71 -2.76 -9.13 -2.15
CA PRO A 71 -2.12 -8.10 -2.96
C PRO A 71 -2.73 -7.97 -4.38
N ILE A 72 -3.38 -9.02 -4.90
CA ILE A 72 -4.06 -8.99 -6.21
C ILE A 72 -5.49 -8.44 -6.09
N GLY A 73 -6.01 -8.32 -4.86
CA GLY A 73 -7.33 -7.77 -4.58
C GLY A 73 -7.48 -6.30 -5.01
N THR A 74 -8.72 -5.86 -5.16
CA THR A 74 -9.04 -4.50 -5.60
C THR A 74 -8.48 -3.41 -4.68
N VAL A 75 -8.07 -2.29 -5.28
CA VAL A 75 -7.73 -1.05 -4.58
C VAL A 75 -8.93 -0.10 -4.43
N VAL A 76 -10.10 -0.50 -4.94
CA VAL A 76 -11.33 0.27 -4.81
C VAL A 76 -11.83 0.19 -3.37
N THR A 77 -12.21 1.34 -2.82
CA THR A 77 -12.81 1.44 -1.48
C THR A 77 -14.10 0.63 -1.41
N ASN A 78 -14.30 -0.13 -0.33
CA ASN A 78 -15.53 -0.88 -0.13
C ASN A 78 -16.75 0.09 -0.07
N PRO A 79 -17.74 -0.03 -0.98
CA PRO A 79 -18.89 0.87 -1.04
C PRO A 79 -19.82 0.73 0.18
N ASN A 80 -19.80 -0.42 0.88
CA ASN A 80 -20.60 -0.69 2.06
C ASN A 80 -19.92 -0.17 3.33
N ALA A 81 -19.38 1.06 3.28
CA ALA A 81 -18.52 1.61 4.31
C ALA A 81 -19.18 1.73 5.69
N ALA A 82 -20.51 1.86 5.76
CA ALA A 82 -21.26 1.98 7.00
C ALA A 82 -21.25 0.68 7.83
N ASP A 83 -21.28 -0.48 7.17
CA ASP A 83 -21.39 -1.80 7.81
C ASP A 83 -20.06 -2.58 7.78
N ALA A 84 -19.06 -2.07 7.05
CA ALA A 84 -17.75 -2.71 6.93
C ALA A 84 -16.87 -2.45 8.16
N SER A 85 -16.10 -3.47 8.58
CA SER A 85 -14.96 -3.25 9.47
C SER A 85 -13.97 -2.28 8.81
N SER A 86 -13.36 -1.38 9.57
CA SER A 86 -12.42 -0.39 9.03
C SER A 86 -11.11 -0.34 9.80
N ILE A 87 -10.05 0.06 9.09
CA ILE A 87 -8.73 0.34 9.66
C ILE A 87 -8.43 1.83 9.49
N SER A 88 -8.12 2.51 10.59
CA SER A 88 -7.64 3.89 10.53
C SER A 88 -6.11 3.91 10.47
N VAL A 89 -5.57 4.63 9.49
CA VAL A 89 -4.12 4.78 9.28
C VAL A 89 -3.75 6.26 9.29
N GLN A 90 -2.63 6.57 9.92
CA GLN A 90 -1.98 7.88 9.85
C GLN A 90 -0.70 7.73 9.05
N PHE A 91 -0.63 8.41 7.91
CA PHE A 91 0.62 8.50 7.16
C PHE A 91 1.49 9.61 7.75
N ASN A 92 2.80 9.35 7.82
CA ASN A 92 3.76 10.33 8.27
C ASN A 92 3.82 11.53 7.31
N GLU A 93 4.06 12.70 7.87
CA GLU A 93 4.33 13.91 7.10
C GLU A 93 5.85 14.06 6.92
N TYR A 94 6.27 14.10 5.66
CA TYR A 94 7.68 14.25 5.26
C TYR A 94 7.95 15.65 4.67
N SER A 95 6.91 16.39 4.30
CA SER A 95 6.98 17.70 3.67
C SER A 95 5.71 18.51 3.95
N GLN A 96 5.82 19.83 4.08
CA GLN A 96 4.66 20.73 4.13
C GLN A 96 4.03 20.94 2.74
N GLN A 97 4.78 20.64 1.67
CA GLN A 97 4.32 20.72 0.29
C GLN A 97 3.89 19.34 -0.23
N PRO A 98 2.92 19.26 -1.16
CA PRO A 98 2.53 18.00 -1.78
C PRO A 98 3.71 17.27 -2.41
N ILE A 99 3.84 15.98 -2.12
CA ILE A 99 4.85 15.12 -2.72
C ILE A 99 4.25 14.49 -3.96
N ILE A 100 4.76 14.88 -5.14
CA ILE A 100 4.26 14.41 -6.44
C ILE A 100 5.29 13.47 -7.05
N TYR A 101 4.83 12.35 -7.61
CA TYR A 101 5.70 11.45 -8.35
C TYR A 101 6.33 12.19 -9.55
N PRO A 102 7.64 11.99 -9.84
CA PRO A 102 8.30 12.67 -10.94
C PRO A 102 7.65 12.38 -12.30
N SER A 103 7.67 13.35 -13.22
CA SER A 103 7.26 13.11 -14.61
C SER A 103 8.18 12.10 -15.29
N MET A 104 7.68 11.44 -16.34
CA MET A 104 8.49 10.50 -17.10
C MET A 104 9.74 11.16 -17.70
N GLU A 105 9.63 12.39 -18.17
CA GLU A 105 10.78 13.18 -18.65
C GLU A 105 11.87 13.29 -17.57
N LYS A 106 11.48 13.59 -16.32
CA LYS A 106 12.43 13.72 -15.22
C LYS A 106 13.07 12.38 -14.85
N VAL A 107 12.30 11.29 -14.90
CA VAL A 107 12.82 9.94 -14.67
C VAL A 107 13.83 9.55 -15.76
N LEU A 108 13.56 9.85 -17.04
CA LEU A 108 14.48 9.59 -18.14
C LEU A 108 15.76 10.43 -18.04
N GLU A 109 15.65 11.70 -17.68
CA GLU A 109 16.80 12.59 -17.47
C GLU A 109 17.75 12.02 -16.39
N LEU A 110 17.18 11.57 -15.26
CA LEU A 110 17.95 10.96 -14.18
C LEU A 110 18.58 9.63 -14.62
N ALA A 111 17.81 8.77 -15.29
CA ALA A 111 18.32 7.49 -15.81
C ALA A 111 19.50 7.70 -16.78
N SER A 112 19.40 8.68 -17.68
CA SER A 112 20.48 9.03 -18.59
C SER A 112 21.74 9.51 -17.85
N LYS A 113 21.59 10.35 -16.82
CA LYS A 113 22.72 10.85 -16.02
C LYS A 113 23.43 9.72 -15.27
N GLU A 114 22.68 8.79 -14.70
CA GLU A 114 23.24 7.61 -14.05
C GLU A 114 24.00 6.72 -15.05
N MET A 115 23.45 6.50 -16.24
CA MET A 115 24.13 5.74 -17.30
C MET A 115 25.44 6.39 -17.75
N THR A 116 25.49 7.72 -17.89
CA THR A 116 26.75 8.39 -18.25
C THR A 116 27.77 8.33 -17.13
N ASN A 117 27.36 8.46 -15.87
CA ASN A 117 28.25 8.36 -14.71
C ASN A 117 28.88 6.97 -14.57
N VAL A 118 28.16 5.90 -14.97
CA VAL A 118 28.75 4.55 -15.03
C VAL A 118 29.84 4.49 -16.10
N SER A 119 29.63 5.08 -17.28
CA SER A 119 30.63 5.07 -18.38
C SER A 119 31.93 5.82 -18.07
N TYR A 120 31.92 6.78 -17.13
CA TYR A 120 33.13 7.53 -16.74
C TYR A 120 33.89 6.90 -15.56
N ASN A 121 33.34 5.87 -14.92
CA ASN A 121 33.96 5.17 -13.78
C ASN A 121 34.36 3.72 -14.13
N VAL A 122 34.47 3.39 -15.43
CA VAL A 122 35.03 2.14 -15.97
C VAL A 122 36.37 2.42 -16.62
#